data_AF-A0A2A8V328-F1
#
_entry.id   AF-A0A2A8V328-F1
#
_cell.length_a   1.000
_cell.length_b   1.000
_cell.length_c   1.000
_cell.angle_alpha   90.00
_cell.angle_beta   90.00
_cell.angle_gamma   90.00
#
_symmetry.space_group_name_H-M   'P 1'
#
loop_
_entity.id
_entity.type
_entity.pdbx_description
1 polymer ?
#
loop_
_entity_poly.entity_id
_entity_poly.type
_entity_poly.pdbx_seq_one_letter_code
_entity_poly.pdbx_strand_id
1 'polypeptide(L)' 'MIPVNGIFLILILAAVGCAIVGTVFLTNKALNQYMHNRKGIDQQYVTVKCPKCGAANQRQMNGQHCRECYEAF' A
#
# COMPACT_ATOMS: atom_id res chain seq x y z
N MET A 1 39.93 -12.75 26.57
CA MET A 1 38.52 -12.29 26.68
C MET A 1 38.54 -10.77 26.75
N ILE A 2 38.07 -10.10 25.71
CA ILE A 2 37.99 -8.63 25.69
C ILE A 2 36.87 -8.26 26.66
N PRO A 3 37.10 -7.44 27.71
CA PRO A 3 36.03 -7.00 28.58
C PRO A 3 35.10 -6.13 27.75
N VAL A 4 33.94 -6.67 27.38
CA VAL A 4 32.94 -5.95 26.59
C VAL A 4 32.37 -4.90 27.52
N ASN A 5 32.95 -3.70 27.44
CA ASN A 5 32.60 -2.56 28.28
C ASN A 5 31.09 -2.32 28.16
N GLY A 6 30.34 -2.28 29.27
CA GLY A 6 28.87 -2.33 29.24
C GLY A 6 28.21 -1.27 28.34
N ILE A 7 28.89 -0.14 28.14
CA ILE A 7 28.52 0.92 27.19
C ILE A 7 28.43 0.39 25.75
N PHE A 8 29.37 -0.44 25.32
CA PHE A 8 29.40 -1.04 23.98
C PHE A 8 28.20 -1.96 23.75
N LEU A 9 27.79 -2.69 24.79
CA LEU A 9 26.64 -3.58 24.74
C LEU A 9 25.32 -2.78 24.62
N ILE A 10 25.21 -1.66 25.33
CA ILE A 10 24.09 -0.73 25.22
C ILE A 10 24.00 -0.14 23.81
N LEU A 11 25.13 0.25 23.21
CA LEU A 11 25.15 0.78 21.84
C LEU A 11 24.70 -0.26 20.81
N ILE A 12 25.11 -1.52 20.96
CA ILE A 12 24.66 -2.61 20.08
C ILE A 12 23.14 -2.82 20.23
N LEU A 13 22.64 -2.89 21.47
CA LEU A 13 21.21 -3.04 21.73
C LEU A 13 20.39 -1.89 21.14
N ALA A 14 20.85 -0.65 21.29
CA ALA A 14 20.20 0.51 20.72
C ALA A 14 20.19 0.47 19.19
N ALA A 15 21.33 0.14 18.55
CA ALA A 15 21.42 0.05 17.10
C ALA A 15 20.50 -1.04 16.52
N VAL A 16 20.47 -2.22 17.16
CA VAL A 16 19.59 -3.32 16.75
C VAL A 16 18.12 -2.94 16.94
N GLY A 17 17.78 -2.31 18.06
CA GLY A 17 16.41 -1.82 18.32
C GLY A 17 15.95 -0.82 17.25
N CYS A 18 16.80 0.16 16.91
CA CYS A 18 16.51 1.13 15.86
C CYS A 18 16.33 0.47 14.48
N ALA A 19 17.15 -0.52 14.15
CA ALA A 19 17.06 -1.24 12.88
C ALA A 19 15.74 -2.01 12.73
N ILE A 20 15.28 -2.67 13.80
CA ILE A 20 14.00 -3.40 13.82
C ILE A 20 12.84 -2.42 13.61
N VAL A 21 12.78 -1.34 14.39
CA VAL A 21 11.71 -0.33 14.28
C VAL A 21 11.70 0.32 12.90
N GLY A 22 12.89 0.68 12.38
CA GLY A 22 13.03 1.25 11.04
C GLY A 22 12.53 0.31 9.94
N THR A 23 12.82 -0.99 10.05
CA THR A 23 12.37 -2.00 9.07
C THR A 23 10.85 -2.14 9.07
N VAL A 24 10.22 -2.19 10.24
CA VAL A 24 8.75 -2.28 10.35
C VAL A 24 8.08 -1.03 9.79
N PHE A 25 8.60 0.16 10.10
CA PHE A 25 8.09 1.42 9.56
C PHE A 25 8.18 1.48 8.04
N LEU A 26 9.34 1.15 7.47
CA LEU A 26 9.55 1.14 6.02
C LEU A 26 8.67 0.09 5.32
N THR A 27 8.51 -1.08 5.91
CA THR A 27 7.64 -2.14 5.37
C THR A 27 6.18 -1.71 5.35
N ASN A 28 5.68 -1.10 6.43
CA ASN A 28 4.32 -0.57 6.47
C ASN A 28 4.11 0.55 5.43
N LYS A 29 5.10 1.44 5.27
CA LYS A 29 5.04 2.48 4.25
C LYS A 29 5.02 1.89 2.85
N ALA A 30 5.85 0.88 2.57
CA ALA A 30 5.90 0.19 1.29
C ALA A 30 4.57 -0.55 1.01
N LEU A 31 3.99 -1.22 2.01
CA LEU A 31 2.69 -1.88 1.90
C LEU A 31 1.58 -0.87 1.60
N ASN A 32 1.53 0.25 2.33
CA ASN A 32 0.51 1.27 2.10
C ASN A 32 0.65 1.89 0.70
N GLN A 33 1.88 2.16 0.25
CA GLN A 33 2.16 2.66 -1.10
C GLN A 33 1.77 1.63 -2.17
N TYR A 34 2.08 0.36 -1.94
CA TYR A 34 1.67 -0.74 -2.81
C TYR A 34 0.14 -0.80 -2.92
N MET A 35 -0.56 -0.76 -1.79
CA MET A 35 -2.02 -0.77 -1.76
C MET A 35 -2.61 0.48 -2.42
N HIS A 36 -2.03 1.66 -2.23
CA HIS A 36 -2.47 2.88 -2.91
C HIS A 36 -2.30 2.80 -4.43
N ASN A 37 -1.14 2.34 -4.91
CA ASN A 37 -0.86 2.24 -6.34
C ASN A 37 -1.55 1.05 -7.00
N ARG A 38 -1.89 0.01 -6.24
CA ARG A 38 -2.56 -1.20 -6.73
C ARG A 38 -4.05 -1.25 -6.39
N LYS A 39 -4.63 -0.18 -5.84
CA LYS A 39 -6.07 -0.07 -5.53
C LYS A 39 -7.01 -0.29 -6.74
N GLY A 40 -6.48 -0.52 -7.95
CA GLY A 40 -7.23 -0.97 -9.12
C GLY A 40 -6.64 -2.16 -9.90
N ILE A 41 -5.51 -2.77 -9.48
CA ILE A 41 -4.78 -3.76 -10.30
C ILE A 41 -5.28 -5.20 -10.10
N ASP A 42 -5.92 -5.52 -8.96
CA ASP A 42 -6.37 -6.88 -8.63
C ASP A 42 -7.90 -7.06 -8.63
N GLN A 43 -8.64 -6.19 -9.32
CA GLN A 43 -10.04 -6.46 -9.62
C GLN A 43 -10.12 -7.07 -11.02
N GLN A 44 -10.15 -8.40 -11.05
CA GLN A 44 -10.13 -9.31 -12.21
C GLN A 44 -11.14 -9.00 -13.34
N TYR A 45 -12.01 -8.02 -13.16
CA TYR A 45 -13.06 -7.69 -14.11
C TYR A 45 -12.70 -6.39 -14.83
N VAL A 46 -12.39 -6.51 -16.13
CA VAL A 46 -12.14 -5.39 -17.07
C VAL A 46 -13.36 -4.45 -17.16
N THR A 47 -14.53 -4.91 -16.72
CA THR A 47 -15.81 -4.20 -16.83
C THR A 47 -16.50 -4.02 -15.47
N VAL A 48 -17.09 -2.83 -15.25
CA VAL A 48 -17.94 -2.50 -14.09
C VAL A 48 -19.32 -2.12 -14.57
N LYS A 49 -20.36 -2.58 -13.85
CA LYS A 49 -21.74 -2.17 -14.13
C LYS A 49 -22.02 -0.82 -13.48
N CYS A 50 -22.60 0.12 -14.24
CA CYS A 50 -23.08 1.37 -13.69
C CYS A 50 -24.21 1.10 -12.67
N PRO A 51 -24.17 1.69 -11.47
CA PRO A 51 -25.20 1.47 -10.44
C PRO A 51 -26.56 2.06 -10.83
N LYS A 52 -26.58 3.04 -11.74
CA LYS A 52 -27.81 3.74 -12.17
C LYS A 52 -28.54 3.01 -13.29
N CYS A 53 -27.82 2.61 -14.34
CA CYS A 53 -28.41 2.01 -15.54
C CYS A 53 -28.03 0.55 -15.79
N GLY A 54 -27.12 -0.02 -15.00
CA GLY A 54 -26.65 -1.40 -15.18
C GLY A 54 -25.72 -1.62 -16.37
N ALA A 55 -25.42 -0.59 -17.18
CA ALA A 55 -24.57 -0.70 -18.35
C ALA A 55 -23.14 -1.12 -17.99
N ALA A 56 -22.56 -2.00 -18.81
CA ALA A 56 -21.18 -2.45 -18.65
C ALA A 56 -20.21 -1.39 -19.20
N ASN A 57 -19.43 -0.79 -18.30
CA ASN A 57 -18.40 0.20 -18.64
C ASN A 57 -17.01 -0.41 -18.46
N GLN A 58 -16.05 0.00 -19.30
CA GLN A 58 -14.65 -0.34 -19.09
C GLN A 58 -14.13 0.38 -17.85
N ARG A 59 -13.40 -0.36 -17.03
CA ARG A 59 -12.86 0.13 -15.77
C ARG A 59 -11.73 1.12 -16.03
N GLN A 60 -11.90 2.35 -15.59
CA GLN A 60 -10.87 3.38 -15.64
C GLN A 60 -10.05 3.38 -14.33
N MET A 61 -8.76 3.72 -14.40
CA MET A 61 -7.88 3.74 -13.22
C MET A 61 -8.25 4.85 -12.22
N ASN A 62 -8.76 5.98 -12.69
CA ASN A 62 -9.05 7.16 -11.87
C ASN A 62 -10.51 7.62 -12.11
N GLY A 63 -11.42 7.23 -11.21
CA GLY A 63 -12.86 7.50 -11.32
C GLY A 63 -13.53 6.65 -12.41
N GLN A 64 -14.79 6.22 -12.22
CA GLN A 64 -15.56 5.62 -13.31
C GLN A 64 -16.50 6.66 -13.89
N HIS A 65 -16.62 6.67 -15.21
CA HIS A 65 -17.68 7.41 -15.91
C HIS A 65 -18.53 6.43 -16.71
N CYS A 66 -19.84 6.57 -16.59
CA CYS A 66 -20.77 5.76 -17.37
C CYS A 66 -20.88 6.32 -18.78
N ARG A 67 -20.65 5.50 -19.81
CA ARG A 67 -20.81 5.89 -21.22
C ARG A 67 -22.27 6.19 -21.59
N GLU A 68 -23.22 5.54 -20.92
CA GLU A 68 -24.65 5.71 -21.18
C GLU A 68 -25.25 6.88 -20.39
N CYS A 69 -24.90 7.03 -19.12
CA CYS A 69 -25.44 8.09 -18.27
C CYS A 69 -24.64 9.39 -18.36
N TYR A 70 -23.42 9.36 -18.92
CA TYR A 70 -22.46 10.47 -18.91
C TYR A 70 -22.19 11.04 -17.50
N GLU A 71 -22.40 10.23 -16.47
CA GLU A 71 -22.22 10.58 -15.05
C GLU A 71 -21.04 9.81 -14.44
N ALA A 72 -20.38 10.43 -13.47
CA ALA A 72 -19.32 9.80 -12.67
C ALA A 72 -19.93 8.86 -11.63
N PHE A 73 -19.26 7.73 -11.36
CA PHE A 73 -19.61 6.80 -10.28
C PHE A 73 -18.41 6.01 -9.75
#